data_AF-A0A352S528-F1
#
_entry.id   AF-A0A352S528-F1
#
_cell.length_a   1.000
_cell.length_b   1.000
_cell.length_c   1.000
_cell.angle_alpha   90.00
_cell.angle_beta   90.00
_cell.angle_gamma   90.00
#
_symmetry.space_group_name_H-M   'P 1'
#
loop_
_entity.id
_entity.type
_entity.pdbx_description
1 polymer ?
#
loop_
_entity_poly.entity_id
_entity_poly.type
_entity_poly.pdbx_seq_one_letter_code
_entity_poly.pdbx_strand_id
1 'polypeptide(L)'
;MTARRILVTSALPYANGQIHIGHLVEYIQTDIWVRFQRMMGNEVNYVGADDTHGTPVMLRAEKEGITPKQLIDRVWTEHKRDFDNFLVSFDNYYSTDAEENRQLCEKIYLALKAEDLITERDVEQFYDPVKNMFLPDRFIKGECPKCGAKDQYGDSCEVCGTTYVPTDLKNPYSVVSGATPVRKSSTHFFFKLSDPRCETFLREWVADLAQPEASNKMQEWLGAEGEASTLSDWDISRDAPYFGFEIPGAPGKYFYVWLDAPIGYYASFKNLAEKRGIDFDAWVGPHSTAEQYHFIGKDILYFHTLFW
;
A
#
# COMPACT_ATOMS: atom_id res chain seq x y z
N MET A 1 -33.84 -4.09 -16.44
CA MET A 1 -32.46 -4.57 -16.23
C MET A 1 -32.39 -5.11 -14.81
N THR A 2 -31.73 -6.24 -14.58
CA THR A 2 -31.43 -6.72 -13.22
C THR A 2 -30.45 -5.73 -12.56
N ALA A 3 -30.73 -5.31 -11.32
CA ALA A 3 -29.86 -4.40 -10.58
C ALA A 3 -28.50 -5.06 -10.36
N ARG A 4 -27.42 -4.34 -10.70
CA ARG A 4 -26.03 -4.80 -10.50
C ARG A 4 -25.66 -4.61 -9.02
N ARG A 5 -24.74 -5.45 -8.51
CA ARG A 5 -24.09 -5.27 -7.21
C ARG A 5 -22.68 -4.76 -7.46
N ILE A 6 -22.35 -3.59 -6.91
CA ILE A 6 -21.12 -2.85 -7.24
C ILE A 6 -20.42 -2.42 -5.96
N LEU A 7 -19.22 -2.94 -5.72
CA LEU A 7 -18.31 -2.46 -4.68
C LEU A 7 -17.34 -1.46 -5.30
N VAL A 8 -17.31 -0.24 -4.77
CA VAL A 8 -16.47 0.85 -5.27
C VAL A 8 -15.51 1.29 -4.20
N THR A 9 -14.26 1.56 -4.58
CA THR A 9 -13.27 2.17 -3.71
C THR A 9 -12.54 3.31 -4.42
N SER A 10 -12.00 4.22 -3.62
CA SER A 10 -10.93 5.14 -4.03
C SER A 10 -9.67 4.76 -3.27
N ALA A 11 -8.50 5.21 -3.72
CA ALA A 11 -7.25 4.98 -3.02
C ALA A 11 -7.34 5.44 -1.56
N LEU A 12 -6.66 4.73 -0.66
CA LEU A 12 -6.65 5.10 0.76
C LEU A 12 -5.67 6.27 0.97
N PRO A 13 -6.11 7.45 1.45
CA PRO A 13 -5.21 8.57 1.63
C PRO A 13 -4.32 8.30 2.84
N TYR A 14 -3.06 8.69 2.70
CA TYR A 14 -2.05 8.36 3.71
C TYR A 14 -2.16 9.25 4.96
N ALA A 15 -2.17 8.65 6.15
CA ALA A 15 -2.38 9.32 7.43
C ALA A 15 -1.17 10.14 7.94
N ASN A 16 -0.32 10.58 7.01
CA ASN A 16 0.85 11.42 7.26
C ASN A 16 0.75 12.80 6.58
N GLY A 17 -0.32 13.07 5.83
CA GLY A 17 -0.57 14.34 5.15
C GLY A 17 -1.99 14.87 5.40
N GLN A 18 -2.33 15.99 4.77
CA GLN A 18 -3.71 16.48 4.67
C GLN A 18 -4.23 16.21 3.25
N ILE A 19 -5.56 16.14 3.11
CA ILE A 19 -6.21 16.09 1.79
C ILE A 19 -5.90 17.36 1.00
N HIS A 20 -5.67 17.20 -0.31
CA HIS A 20 -5.35 18.29 -1.23
C HIS A 20 -6.05 18.06 -2.57
N ILE A 21 -5.99 19.03 -3.48
CA ILE A 21 -6.75 19.00 -4.75
C ILE A 21 -6.44 17.75 -5.58
N GLY A 22 -5.18 17.28 -5.61
CA GLY A 22 -4.83 16.02 -6.29
C GLY A 22 -5.64 14.81 -5.82
N HIS A 23 -5.87 14.67 -4.51
CA HIS A 23 -6.77 13.66 -3.95
C HIS A 23 -8.19 13.87 -4.45
N LEU A 24 -8.72 15.09 -4.33
CA LEU A 24 -10.11 15.41 -4.66
C LEU A 24 -10.47 15.12 -6.13
N VAL A 25 -9.51 15.17 -7.06
CA VAL A 25 -9.75 14.75 -8.46
C VAL A 25 -10.26 13.31 -8.50
N GLU A 26 -9.64 12.39 -7.76
CA GLU A 26 -10.03 10.98 -7.72
C GLU A 26 -11.35 10.77 -6.97
N TYR A 27 -11.49 11.33 -5.77
CA TYR A 27 -12.70 11.10 -4.96
C TYR A 27 -13.96 11.73 -5.57
N ILE A 28 -13.85 12.91 -6.20
CA ILE A 28 -14.99 13.55 -6.88
C ILE A 28 -15.37 12.76 -8.13
N GLN A 29 -14.39 12.31 -8.93
CA GLN A 29 -14.66 11.45 -10.09
C GLN A 29 -15.39 10.18 -9.68
N THR A 30 -14.91 9.53 -8.62
CA THR A 30 -15.50 8.30 -8.07
C THR A 30 -16.91 8.56 -7.57
N ASP A 31 -17.12 9.63 -6.81
CA ASP A 31 -18.43 10.00 -6.24
C ASP A 31 -19.47 10.29 -7.32
N ILE A 32 -19.10 11.00 -8.40
CA ILE A 32 -19.99 11.24 -9.55
C ILE A 32 -20.43 9.90 -10.16
N TRP A 33 -19.50 8.96 -10.37
CA TRP A 33 -19.81 7.66 -10.94
C TRP A 33 -20.70 6.83 -10.01
N VAL A 34 -20.40 6.80 -8.71
CA VAL A 34 -21.20 6.12 -7.68
C VAL A 34 -22.63 6.66 -7.66
N ARG A 35 -22.81 7.98 -7.65
CA ARG A 35 -24.14 8.60 -7.67
C ARG A 35 -24.91 8.23 -8.92
N PHE A 36 -24.25 8.24 -10.08
CA PHE A 36 -24.86 7.78 -11.33
C PHE A 36 -25.32 6.31 -11.23
N GLN A 37 -24.47 5.40 -10.73
CA GLN A 37 -24.85 3.99 -10.58
C GLN A 37 -26.04 3.80 -9.63
N ARG A 38 -26.06 4.52 -8.50
CA ARG A 38 -27.20 4.51 -7.57
C ARG A 38 -28.48 5.03 -8.25
N MET A 39 -28.40 6.11 -9.05
CA MET A 39 -29.55 6.65 -9.81
C MET A 39 -30.08 5.66 -10.86
N MET A 40 -29.20 4.82 -11.41
CA MET A 40 -29.59 3.74 -12.33
C MET A 40 -30.25 2.54 -11.62
N GLY A 41 -30.37 2.57 -10.29
CA GLY A 41 -31.01 1.52 -9.49
C GLY A 41 -30.10 0.35 -9.13
N ASN A 42 -28.77 0.49 -9.29
CA ASN A 42 -27.81 -0.52 -8.87
C ASN A 42 -27.60 -0.47 -7.36
N GLU A 43 -27.29 -1.62 -6.77
CA GLU A 43 -26.83 -1.72 -5.39
C GLU A 43 -25.34 -1.39 -5.33
N VAL A 44 -25.01 -0.24 -4.74
CA VAL A 44 -23.64 0.28 -4.72
C VAL A 44 -23.18 0.47 -3.28
N ASN A 45 -22.07 -0.16 -2.93
CA ASN A 45 -21.34 0.10 -1.69
C ASN A 45 -20.06 0.85 -2.04
N TYR A 46 -19.96 2.12 -1.66
CA TYR A 46 -18.75 2.93 -1.85
C TYR A 46 -17.98 3.02 -0.54
N VAL A 47 -16.83 2.36 -0.45
CA VAL A 47 -16.04 2.27 0.78
C VAL A 47 -14.67 2.92 0.62
N GLY A 48 -14.20 3.55 1.70
CA GLY A 48 -12.86 4.11 1.81
C GLY A 48 -12.30 3.89 3.22
N ALA A 49 -11.05 4.28 3.43
CA ALA A 49 -10.37 4.26 4.72
C ALA A 49 -9.11 5.14 4.64
N ASP A 50 -8.56 5.54 5.78
CA ASP A 50 -7.18 6.04 5.83
C ASP A 50 -6.17 4.89 5.80
N ASP A 51 -5.08 5.08 5.06
CA ASP A 51 -3.88 4.24 5.17
C ASP A 51 -3.01 4.76 6.33
N THR A 52 -2.99 4.00 7.42
CA THR A 52 -2.50 4.46 8.73
C THR A 52 -1.16 3.91 9.16
N HIS A 53 -0.59 2.93 8.46
CA HIS A 53 0.63 2.25 8.92
C HIS A 53 1.93 2.84 8.35
N GLY A 54 3.05 2.40 8.92
CA GLY A 54 4.37 2.64 8.38
C GLY A 54 5.27 3.57 9.19
N THR A 55 6.57 3.48 8.87
CA THR A 55 7.63 4.31 9.43
C THR A 55 7.36 5.84 9.34
N PRO A 56 6.81 6.39 8.23
CA PRO A 56 6.48 7.82 8.18
C PRO A 56 5.53 8.27 9.32
N VAL A 57 4.42 7.55 9.54
CA VAL A 57 3.45 7.85 10.59
C VAL A 57 4.10 7.76 11.97
N MET A 58 4.87 6.69 12.21
CA MET A 58 5.59 6.50 13.48
C MET A 58 6.53 7.67 13.80
N LEU A 59 7.35 8.09 12.84
CA LEU A 59 8.31 9.17 13.04
C LEU A 59 7.65 10.55 13.13
N ARG A 60 6.54 10.77 12.41
CA ARG A 60 5.76 12.01 12.57
C ARG A 60 5.16 12.10 13.97
N ALA A 61 4.57 11.01 14.46
CA ALA A 61 4.01 10.96 15.81
C ALA A 61 5.08 11.25 16.87
N GLU A 62 6.26 10.63 16.75
CA GLU A 62 7.41 10.89 17.62
C GLU A 62 7.84 12.37 17.58
N LYS A 63 7.94 12.96 16.39
CA LYS A 63 8.29 14.38 16.20
C LYS A 63 7.28 15.32 16.85
N GLU A 64 6.00 14.96 16.85
CA GLU A 64 4.92 15.72 17.48
C GLU A 64 4.75 15.42 18.97
N GLY A 65 5.50 14.46 19.52
CA GLY A 65 5.40 14.07 20.93
C GLY A 65 4.07 13.37 21.28
N ILE A 66 3.44 12.71 20.30
CA ILE A 66 2.19 11.97 20.47
C ILE A 66 2.37 10.50 20.04
N THR A 67 1.42 9.64 20.40
CA THR A 67 1.41 8.26 19.91
C THR A 67 0.96 8.18 18.45
N PRO A 68 1.39 7.16 17.68
CA PRO A 68 0.88 6.94 16.32
C PRO A 68 -0.64 6.86 16.28
N LYS A 69 -1.28 6.23 17.27
CA LYS A 69 -2.74 6.13 17.36
C LYS A 69 -3.41 7.50 17.46
N GLN A 70 -2.90 8.37 18.34
CA GLN A 70 -3.41 9.75 18.45
C GLN A 70 -3.23 10.55 17.14
N LEU A 71 -2.12 10.33 16.42
CA LEU A 71 -1.89 10.99 15.14
C LEU A 71 -2.94 10.55 14.12
N ILE A 72 -3.14 9.24 13.93
CA ILE A 72 -4.07 8.74 12.92
C ILE A 72 -5.53 9.06 13.26
N ASP A 73 -5.91 9.04 14.54
CA ASP A 73 -7.27 9.42 14.96
C ASP A 73 -7.57 10.90 14.64
N ARG A 74 -6.57 11.77 14.83
CA ARG A 74 -6.68 13.19 14.48
C ARG A 74 -6.76 13.39 12.97
N VAL A 75 -5.87 12.76 12.21
CA VAL A 75 -5.81 12.88 10.74
C VAL A 75 -7.09 12.31 10.10
N TRP A 76 -7.59 11.18 10.59
CA TRP A 76 -8.86 10.61 10.14
C TRP A 76 -10.02 11.58 10.30
N THR A 77 -10.08 12.28 11.44
CA THR A 77 -11.11 13.30 11.70
C THR A 77 -11.00 14.47 10.71
N GLU A 78 -9.78 14.91 10.39
CA GLU A 78 -9.52 15.96 9.40
C GLU A 78 -9.95 15.51 7.99
N HIS A 79 -9.50 14.33 7.56
CA HIS A 79 -9.83 13.75 6.26
C HIS A 79 -11.33 13.57 6.08
N LYS A 80 -12.00 12.95 7.06
CA LYS A 80 -13.44 12.70 7.03
C LYS A 80 -14.22 14.01 6.93
N ARG A 81 -13.85 15.03 7.72
CA ARG A 81 -14.45 16.37 7.64
C ARG A 81 -14.32 16.96 6.23
N ASP A 82 -13.14 16.86 5.64
CA ASP A 82 -12.86 17.46 4.33
C ASP A 82 -13.64 16.73 3.23
N PHE A 83 -13.68 15.39 3.24
CA PHE A 83 -14.51 14.61 2.32
C PHE A 83 -16.01 14.89 2.47
N ASP A 84 -16.49 15.03 3.71
CA ASP A 84 -17.90 15.39 3.98
C ASP A 84 -18.24 16.77 3.44
N ASN A 85 -17.33 17.75 3.58
CA ASN A 85 -17.53 19.10 3.04
C ASN A 85 -17.53 19.13 1.50
N PHE A 86 -16.83 18.21 0.85
CA PHE A 86 -16.90 17.99 -0.60
C PHE A 86 -18.03 17.04 -1.03
N LEU A 87 -18.86 16.58 -0.07
CA LEU A 87 -20.02 15.71 -0.28
C LEU A 87 -19.65 14.34 -0.88
N VAL A 88 -18.44 13.84 -0.64
CA VAL A 88 -18.04 12.49 -1.06
C VAL A 88 -18.87 11.47 -0.27
N SER A 89 -19.67 10.68 -0.98
CA SER A 89 -20.77 9.89 -0.41
C SER A 89 -20.38 8.44 -0.10
N PHE A 90 -19.34 8.27 0.71
CA PHE A 90 -18.95 6.96 1.25
C PHE A 90 -20.10 6.32 2.04
N ASP A 91 -20.35 5.03 1.78
CA ASP A 91 -21.16 4.17 2.64
C ASP A 91 -20.43 3.79 3.92
N ASN A 92 -19.09 3.67 3.85
CA ASN A 92 -18.21 3.51 5.00
C ASN A 92 -16.87 4.18 4.74
N TYR A 93 -16.35 4.89 5.74
CA TYR A 93 -15.00 5.44 5.74
C TYR A 93 -14.31 4.96 7.01
N TYR A 94 -13.22 4.21 6.86
CA TYR A 94 -12.63 3.42 7.95
C TYR A 94 -11.12 3.67 8.11
N SER A 95 -10.35 2.68 8.57
CA SER A 95 -8.90 2.77 8.76
C SER A 95 -8.23 1.42 8.49
N THR A 96 -6.99 1.41 8.00
CA THR A 96 -6.19 0.18 7.89
C THR A 96 -5.73 -0.35 9.25
N ASP A 97 -5.57 0.49 10.27
CA ASP A 97 -5.32 0.12 11.67
C ASP A 97 -6.63 -0.29 12.36
N ALA A 98 -7.19 -1.41 11.90
CA ALA A 98 -8.43 -1.99 12.36
C ALA A 98 -8.32 -3.52 12.52
N GLU A 99 -9.10 -4.07 13.46
CA GLU A 99 -9.09 -5.50 13.78
C GLU A 99 -9.52 -6.36 12.57
N GLU A 100 -10.51 -5.90 11.79
CA GLU A 100 -10.94 -6.59 10.58
C GLU A 100 -9.80 -6.67 9.55
N ASN A 101 -8.99 -5.61 9.43
CA ASN A 101 -7.86 -5.60 8.51
C ASN A 101 -6.75 -6.52 8.99
N ARG A 102 -6.44 -6.50 10.29
CA ARG A 102 -5.46 -7.41 10.91
C ARG A 102 -5.81 -8.87 10.61
N GLN A 103 -7.05 -9.27 10.89
CA GLN A 103 -7.52 -10.63 10.66
C GLN A 103 -7.46 -11.03 9.17
N LEU A 104 -7.82 -10.12 8.26
CA LEU A 104 -7.76 -10.37 6.82
C LEU A 104 -6.30 -10.48 6.32
N CYS A 105 -5.40 -9.62 6.79
CA CYS A 105 -3.97 -9.68 6.48
C CYS A 105 -3.35 -11.01 6.94
N GLU A 106 -3.62 -11.41 8.19
CA GLU A 106 -3.16 -12.70 8.72
C GLU A 106 -3.71 -13.86 7.89
N LYS A 107 -5.01 -13.84 7.55
CA LYS A 107 -5.65 -14.87 6.74
C LYS A 107 -5.03 -14.99 5.34
N ILE A 108 -4.86 -13.86 4.65
CA ILE A 108 -4.29 -13.82 3.29
C ILE A 108 -2.83 -14.26 3.32
N TYR A 109 -2.02 -13.75 4.26
CA TYR A 109 -0.62 -14.15 4.40
C TYR A 109 -0.48 -15.65 4.66
N LEU A 110 -1.28 -16.22 5.58
CA LEU A 110 -1.23 -17.65 5.88
C LEU A 110 -1.67 -18.51 4.68
N ALA A 111 -2.64 -18.05 3.89
CA ALA A 111 -3.05 -18.72 2.66
C ALA A 111 -1.93 -18.69 1.61
N LEU A 112 -1.32 -17.52 1.36
CA LEU A 112 -0.18 -17.40 0.44
C LEU A 112 1.01 -18.25 0.90
N LYS A 113 1.28 -18.31 2.21
CA LYS A 113 2.33 -19.15 2.78
C LYS A 113 2.04 -20.63 2.61
N ALA A 114 0.79 -21.07 2.77
CA ALA A 114 0.37 -22.45 2.57
C ALA A 114 0.53 -22.90 1.10
N GLU A 115 0.40 -21.97 0.15
CA GLU A 115 0.56 -22.19 -1.29
C GLU A 115 2.02 -22.00 -1.79
N ASP A 116 2.99 -21.91 -0.87
CA ASP A 116 4.41 -21.65 -1.15
C ASP A 116 4.64 -20.38 -1.99
N LEU A 117 3.81 -19.35 -1.80
CA LEU A 117 3.97 -18.03 -2.45
C LEU A 117 4.70 -17.02 -1.55
N ILE A 118 5.19 -17.45 -0.39
CA ILE A 118 5.98 -16.63 0.53
C ILE A 118 7.37 -17.24 0.68
N THR A 119 8.42 -16.43 0.52
CA THR A 119 9.81 -16.87 0.72
C THR A 119 10.56 -15.95 1.67
N GLU A 120 11.55 -16.50 2.36
CA GLU A 120 12.40 -15.78 3.31
C GLU A 120 13.77 -15.49 2.67
N ARG A 121 14.25 -14.26 2.78
CA ARG A 121 15.56 -13.85 2.28
C ARG A 121 16.22 -12.88 3.25
N ASP A 122 17.52 -13.02 3.42
CA ASP A 122 18.31 -12.04 4.18
C ASP A 122 18.58 -10.80 3.32
N VAL A 123 18.28 -9.63 3.87
CA VAL A 123 18.48 -8.33 3.24
C VAL A 123 19.46 -7.54 4.09
N GLU A 124 20.50 -6.98 3.47
CA GLU A 124 21.41 -6.03 4.11
C GLU A 124 20.85 -4.61 3.99
N GLN A 125 20.63 -3.95 5.12
CA GLN A 125 20.11 -2.59 5.18
C GLN A 125 20.93 -1.74 6.16
N PHE A 126 20.80 -0.41 6.03
CA PHE A 126 21.34 0.50 7.04
C PHE A 126 20.50 0.49 8.31
N TYR A 127 21.19 0.48 9.45
CA TYR A 127 20.63 0.46 10.79
C TYR A 127 21.17 1.64 11.59
N ASP A 128 20.27 2.38 12.24
CA ASP A 128 20.60 3.45 13.16
C ASP A 128 20.86 2.87 14.56
N PRO A 129 22.12 2.90 15.07
CA PRO A 129 22.44 2.32 16.37
C PRO A 129 21.95 3.16 17.56
N VAL A 130 21.60 4.42 17.35
CA VAL A 130 21.08 5.31 18.41
C VAL A 130 19.57 5.14 18.55
N LYS A 131 18.86 5.08 17.42
CA LYS A 131 17.40 4.88 17.40
C LYS A 131 16.99 3.41 17.43
N ASN A 132 17.94 2.50 17.25
CA ASN A 132 17.72 1.06 17.21
C ASN A 132 16.67 0.63 16.18
N MET A 133 16.81 1.14 14.95
CA MET A 133 15.88 0.85 13.87
C MET A 133 16.59 0.75 12.52
N PHE A 134 16.06 -0.07 11.62
CA PHE A 134 16.44 -0.04 10.22
C PHE A 134 15.94 1.26 9.57
N LEU A 135 16.73 1.78 8.64
CA LEU A 135 16.44 3.03 7.95
C LEU A 135 15.97 2.72 6.53
N PRO A 136 14.69 3.02 6.20
CA PRO A 136 14.26 3.13 4.81
C PRO A 136 15.11 4.15 4.05
N ASP A 137 15.26 3.97 2.74
CA ASP A 137 16.15 4.75 1.87
C ASP A 137 16.04 6.27 2.08
N ARG A 138 14.81 6.79 2.14
CA ARG A 138 14.53 8.22 2.36
C ARG A 138 14.93 8.77 3.73
N PHE A 139 15.29 7.91 4.68
CA PHE A 139 15.81 8.28 6.00
C PHE A 139 17.32 8.12 6.12
N ILE A 140 17.99 7.80 5.01
CA ILE A 140 19.44 7.86 4.89
C ILE A 140 19.80 9.06 4.02
N LYS A 141 20.77 9.84 4.50
CA LYS A 141 21.44 10.84 3.67
C LYS A 141 22.91 10.55 3.58
N GLY A 142 23.55 11.05 2.54
CA GLY A 142 24.99 11.04 2.43
C GLY A 142 25.47 11.91 1.27
N GLU A 143 26.68 11.61 0.82
CA GLU A 143 27.30 12.23 -0.33
C GLU A 143 27.14 11.32 -1.56
N CYS A 144 26.75 11.90 -2.69
CA CYS A 144 26.59 11.19 -3.95
C CYS A 144 27.89 10.45 -4.32
N PRO A 145 27.86 9.13 -4.55
CA PRO A 145 29.06 8.37 -4.89
C PRO A 145 29.73 8.84 -6.17
N LYS A 146 28.96 9.45 -7.10
CA LYS A 146 29.40 9.88 -8.43
C LYS A 146 29.93 11.31 -8.48
N CYS A 147 29.18 12.30 -8.00
CA CYS A 147 29.55 13.73 -8.12
C CYS A 147 29.98 14.38 -6.80
N GLY A 148 29.86 13.68 -5.66
CA GLY A 148 30.23 14.22 -4.34
C GLY A 148 29.27 15.28 -3.80
N ALA A 149 28.10 15.49 -4.41
CA ALA A 149 27.06 16.35 -3.86
C ALA A 149 26.65 15.86 -2.47
N LYS A 150 26.57 16.78 -1.50
CA LYS A 150 26.22 16.46 -0.10
C LYS A 150 24.70 16.38 0.10
N ASP A 151 24.29 15.78 1.22
CA ASP A 151 22.90 15.73 1.70
C ASP A 151 21.90 15.09 0.72
N GLN A 152 22.35 14.10 -0.05
CA GLN A 152 21.53 13.35 -0.99
C GLN A 152 20.78 12.22 -0.26
N TYR A 153 19.51 12.04 -0.58
CA TYR A 153 18.64 11.03 0.03
C TYR A 153 18.71 9.69 -0.71
N GLY A 154 18.66 8.58 0.03
CA GLY A 154 18.32 7.27 -0.50
C GLY A 154 19.13 6.83 -1.72
N ASP A 155 18.44 6.57 -2.82
CA ASP A 155 18.92 5.87 -4.02
C ASP A 155 19.18 6.77 -5.23
N SER A 156 19.06 8.10 -5.07
CA SER A 156 19.19 9.05 -6.18
C SER A 156 19.83 10.37 -5.78
N CYS A 157 20.49 11.01 -6.75
CA CYS A 157 21.12 12.32 -6.57
C CYS A 157 20.35 13.41 -7.32
N GLU A 158 19.83 14.40 -6.60
CA GLU A 158 19.09 15.54 -7.14
C GLU A 158 19.98 16.53 -7.92
N VAL A 159 21.31 16.45 -7.75
CA VAL A 159 22.26 17.34 -8.43
C VAL A 159 22.69 16.80 -9.79
N CYS A 160 23.04 15.51 -9.89
CA CYS A 160 23.56 14.93 -11.13
C CYS A 160 22.61 13.90 -11.77
N GLY A 161 21.45 13.63 -11.17
CA GLY A 161 20.41 12.75 -11.68
C GLY A 161 20.77 11.26 -11.71
N THR A 162 21.91 10.87 -11.13
CA THR A 162 22.32 9.46 -11.09
C THR A 162 21.53 8.71 -10.01
N THR A 163 21.21 7.46 -10.27
CA THR A 163 20.69 6.51 -9.28
C THR A 163 21.80 5.56 -8.80
N TYR A 164 21.64 5.01 -7.60
CA TYR A 164 22.57 4.09 -6.93
C TYR A 164 21.84 3.32 -5.82
N VAL A 165 22.44 2.25 -5.32
CA VAL A 165 21.90 1.58 -4.13
C VAL A 165 22.15 2.48 -2.92
N PRO A 166 21.20 2.67 -1.98
CA PRO A 166 21.39 3.53 -0.82
C PRO A 166 22.67 3.22 -0.02
N THR A 167 23.08 1.95 0.03
CA THR A 167 24.33 1.49 0.67
C THR A 167 25.61 2.01 0.04
N ASP A 168 25.53 2.61 -1.15
CA ASP A 168 26.65 3.22 -1.87
C ASP A 168 26.86 4.69 -1.53
N LEU A 169 25.94 5.31 -0.77
CA LEU A 169 26.13 6.67 -0.28
C LEU A 169 27.43 6.77 0.53
N LYS A 170 28.25 7.77 0.20
CA LYS A 170 29.48 8.08 0.93
C LYS A 170 29.12 8.89 2.18
N ASN A 171 29.85 8.68 3.28
CA ASN A 171 29.61 9.37 4.55
C ASN A 171 28.12 9.38 4.96
N PRO A 172 27.45 8.20 4.99
CA PRO A 172 26.02 8.16 5.27
C PRO A 172 25.75 8.59 6.70
N TYR A 173 24.59 9.20 6.91
CA TYR A 173 24.07 9.56 8.22
C TYR A 173 22.55 9.39 8.25
N SER A 174 22.04 9.04 9.42
CA SER A 174 20.60 8.89 9.69
C SER A 174 19.93 10.26 9.69
N VAL A 175 18.84 10.40 8.93
CA VAL A 175 17.97 11.59 8.99
C VAL A 175 17.24 11.69 10.34
N VAL A 176 17.11 10.56 11.05
CA VAL A 176 16.36 10.49 12.31
C VAL A 176 17.21 10.94 13.50
N SER A 177 18.47 10.49 13.59
CA SER A 177 19.34 10.77 14.75
C SER A 177 20.61 11.57 14.42
N GLY A 178 21.00 11.66 13.15
CA GLY A 178 22.31 12.17 12.73
C GLY A 178 23.46 11.16 12.90
N ALA A 179 23.23 9.98 13.46
CA ALA A 179 24.27 8.96 13.63
C ALA A 179 24.70 8.36 12.28
N THR A 180 25.96 7.94 12.18
CA THR A 180 26.44 7.13 11.06
C THR A 180 25.79 5.74 11.14
N PRO A 181 24.99 5.32 10.14
CA PRO A 181 24.33 4.03 10.17
C PRO A 181 25.35 2.90 9.93
N VAL A 182 25.04 1.73 10.46
CA VAL A 182 25.81 0.50 10.26
C VAL A 182 25.03 -0.43 9.35
N ARG A 183 25.73 -1.26 8.56
CA ARG A 183 25.08 -2.30 7.77
C ARG A 183 24.70 -3.46 8.68
N LYS A 184 23.47 -3.95 8.56
CA LYS A 184 22.96 -5.07 9.33
C LYS A 184 22.09 -5.94 8.42
N SER A 185 22.23 -7.25 8.55
CA SER A 185 21.38 -8.21 7.86
C SER A 185 20.10 -8.46 8.65
N SER A 186 19.00 -8.65 7.93
CA SER A 186 17.69 -9.00 8.49
C SER A 186 16.94 -9.93 7.55
N THR A 187 16.33 -10.99 8.10
CA THR A 187 15.47 -11.89 7.31
C THR A 187 14.13 -11.21 7.02
N HIS A 188 13.78 -11.09 5.74
CA HIS A 188 12.55 -10.50 5.25
C HIS A 188 11.70 -11.55 4.52
N PHE A 189 10.38 -11.32 4.50
CA PHE A 189 9.40 -12.14 3.80
C PHE A 189 9.04 -11.49 2.48
N PHE A 190 9.08 -12.27 1.41
CA PHE A 190 8.78 -11.85 0.06
C PHE A 190 7.56 -12.59 -0.49
N PHE A 191 6.62 -11.86 -1.07
CA PHE A 191 5.58 -12.45 -1.93
C PHE A 191 6.19 -12.78 -3.29
N LYS A 192 6.05 -14.03 -3.72
CA LYS A 192 6.57 -14.55 -4.98
C LYS A 192 5.74 -14.06 -6.19
N LEU A 193 5.68 -12.75 -6.42
CA LEU A 193 4.96 -12.18 -7.57
C LEU A 193 5.53 -12.69 -8.90
N SER A 194 6.82 -13.05 -8.93
CA SER A 194 7.44 -13.65 -10.11
C SER A 194 7.13 -15.15 -10.28
N ASP A 195 6.27 -15.75 -9.44
CA ASP A 195 5.84 -17.14 -9.59
C ASP A 195 5.05 -17.31 -10.91
N PRO A 196 5.32 -18.37 -11.70
CA PRO A 196 4.62 -18.59 -12.97
C PRO A 196 3.09 -18.63 -12.87
N ARG A 197 2.53 -19.00 -11.70
CA ARG A 197 1.08 -18.98 -11.45
C ARG A 197 0.54 -17.54 -11.48
N CYS A 198 1.23 -16.62 -10.81
CA CYS A 198 0.88 -15.20 -10.78
C CYS A 198 1.05 -14.57 -12.16
N GLU A 199 2.17 -14.85 -12.83
CA GLU A 199 2.42 -14.34 -14.18
C GLU A 199 1.33 -14.77 -15.16
N THR A 200 0.96 -16.05 -15.16
CA THR A 200 -0.06 -16.60 -16.06
C THR A 200 -1.41 -15.93 -15.82
N PHE A 201 -1.83 -15.83 -14.56
CA PHE A 201 -3.05 -15.13 -14.19
C PHE A 201 -3.05 -13.67 -14.66
N LEU A 202 -1.96 -12.94 -14.42
CA LEU A 202 -1.86 -11.52 -14.78
C LEU A 202 -1.87 -11.32 -16.29
N ARG A 203 -1.21 -12.19 -17.07
CA ARG A 203 -1.23 -12.11 -18.54
C ARG A 203 -2.64 -12.31 -19.09
N GLU A 204 -3.40 -13.24 -18.53
CA GLU A 204 -4.80 -13.47 -18.90
C GLU A 204 -5.67 -12.26 -18.51
N TRP A 205 -5.53 -11.77 -17.28
CA TRP A 205 -6.33 -10.68 -16.74
C TRP A 205 -6.09 -9.33 -17.44
N VAL A 206 -4.83 -9.02 -17.81
CA VAL A 206 -4.47 -7.78 -18.51
C VAL A 206 -5.14 -7.66 -19.87
N ALA A 207 -5.35 -8.78 -20.56
CA ALA A 207 -5.99 -8.78 -21.88
C ALA A 207 -7.41 -8.21 -21.84
N ASP A 208 -8.08 -8.30 -20.68
CA ASP A 208 -9.46 -7.85 -20.47
C ASP A 208 -9.56 -6.41 -19.92
N LEU A 209 -8.43 -5.71 -19.74
CA LEU A 209 -8.44 -4.32 -19.25
C LEU A 209 -8.97 -3.33 -20.29
N ALA A 210 -9.90 -2.48 -19.85
CA ALA A 210 -10.60 -1.55 -20.72
C ALA A 210 -9.79 -0.30 -21.11
N GLN A 211 -8.77 0.10 -20.33
CA GLN A 211 -8.00 1.33 -20.54
C GLN A 211 -6.69 1.02 -21.29
N PRO A 212 -6.54 1.43 -22.57
CA PRO A 212 -5.38 1.08 -23.38
C PRO A 212 -4.04 1.52 -22.77
N GLU A 213 -4.00 2.69 -22.13
CA GLU A 213 -2.79 3.22 -21.51
C GLU A 213 -2.32 2.37 -20.33
N ALA A 214 -3.26 1.84 -19.53
CA ALA A 214 -2.94 0.93 -18.42
C ALA A 214 -2.47 -0.42 -18.95
N SER A 215 -3.19 -0.99 -19.94
CA SER A 215 -2.80 -2.25 -20.58
C SER A 215 -1.40 -2.18 -21.19
N ASN A 216 -1.10 -1.10 -21.93
CA ASN A 216 0.23 -0.88 -22.51
C ASN A 216 1.31 -0.84 -21.41
N LYS A 217 1.06 -0.13 -20.31
CA LYS A 217 2.03 -0.02 -19.23
C LYS A 217 2.26 -1.35 -18.51
N MET A 218 1.23 -2.15 -18.36
CA MET A 218 1.34 -3.50 -17.77
C MET A 218 2.08 -4.46 -18.68
N GLN A 219 1.92 -4.37 -20.00
CA GLN A 219 2.73 -5.16 -20.93
C GLN A 219 4.22 -4.83 -20.83
N GLU A 220 4.59 -3.57 -20.59
CA GLU A 220 5.99 -3.21 -20.29
C GLU A 220 6.52 -3.89 -19.03
N TRP A 221 5.71 -4.02 -17.97
CA TRP A 221 6.11 -4.65 -16.70
C TRP A 221 6.06 -6.18 -16.72
N LEU A 222 5.13 -6.78 -17.47
CA LEU A 222 5.07 -8.23 -17.63
C LEU A 222 6.13 -8.74 -18.60
N GLY A 223 6.65 -7.88 -19.49
CA GLY A 223 7.51 -8.29 -20.59
C GLY A 223 6.71 -8.99 -21.70
N ALA A 224 7.32 -9.12 -22.88
CA ALA A 224 6.66 -9.74 -24.03
C ALA A 224 6.38 -11.23 -23.80
N GLU A 225 5.34 -11.76 -24.46
CA GLU A 225 5.01 -13.18 -24.41
C GLU A 225 6.18 -14.02 -24.96
N GLY A 226 6.68 -14.96 -24.14
CA GLY A 226 7.86 -15.78 -24.46
C GLY A 226 9.21 -15.18 -24.02
N GLU A 227 9.23 -13.97 -23.48
CA GLU A 227 10.39 -13.43 -22.75
C GLU A 227 10.29 -13.76 -21.25
N ALA A 228 11.42 -13.72 -20.55
CA ALA A 228 11.39 -13.85 -19.10
C ALA A 228 10.64 -12.66 -18.50
N SER A 229 9.66 -12.96 -17.63
CA SER A 229 8.94 -11.93 -16.88
C SER A 229 9.89 -11.01 -16.15
N THR A 230 9.60 -9.70 -16.18
CA THR A 230 10.34 -8.71 -15.39
C THR A 230 9.76 -8.49 -14.00
N LEU A 231 8.71 -9.24 -13.64
CA LEU A 231 8.16 -9.23 -12.30
C LEU A 231 9.22 -9.69 -11.30
N SER A 232 9.32 -8.94 -10.21
CA SER A 232 10.19 -9.25 -9.09
C SER A 232 9.36 -9.54 -7.86
N ASP A 233 9.87 -10.41 -7.00
CA ASP A 233 9.22 -10.69 -5.73
C ASP A 233 9.23 -9.46 -4.82
N TRP A 234 8.12 -9.26 -4.12
CA TRP A 234 7.89 -8.08 -3.32
C TRP A 234 8.19 -8.34 -1.86
N ASP A 235 9.07 -7.52 -1.26
CA ASP A 235 9.31 -7.53 0.18
C ASP A 235 8.11 -6.96 0.94
N ILE A 236 7.39 -7.85 1.60
CA ILE A 236 6.15 -7.57 2.31
C ILE A 236 6.36 -7.42 3.82
N SER A 237 7.61 -7.31 4.29
CA SER A 237 7.92 -7.29 5.73
C SER A 237 8.81 -6.12 6.15
N ARG A 238 8.65 -5.65 7.39
CA ARG A 238 9.49 -4.62 8.01
C ARG A 238 9.85 -5.03 9.43
N ASP A 239 11.06 -4.68 9.84
CA ASP A 239 11.51 -4.90 11.21
C ASP A 239 10.91 -3.91 12.21
N ALA A 240 10.77 -4.37 13.46
CA ALA A 240 10.57 -3.49 14.60
C ALA A 240 11.73 -2.48 14.74
N PRO A 241 11.47 -1.26 15.25
CA PRO A 241 10.16 -0.71 15.58
C PRO A 241 9.36 -0.33 14.32
N TYR A 242 8.07 -0.69 14.32
CA TYR A 242 7.15 -0.37 13.23
C TYR A 242 5.74 -0.14 13.79
N PHE A 243 4.97 0.74 13.16
CA PHE A 243 3.55 0.91 13.45
C PHE A 243 2.76 0.17 12.37
N GLY A 244 2.24 -1.00 12.72
CA GLY A 244 1.54 -1.91 11.81
C GLY A 244 1.18 -3.23 12.50
N PHE A 245 0.79 -4.22 11.70
CA PHE A 245 0.46 -5.56 12.19
C PHE A 245 1.69 -6.47 12.19
N GLU A 246 1.90 -7.17 13.30
CA GLU A 246 2.95 -8.18 13.43
C GLU A 246 2.61 -9.42 12.59
N ILE A 247 3.60 -10.02 11.94
CA ILE A 247 3.44 -11.18 11.07
C ILE A 247 3.29 -12.43 11.94
N PRO A 248 2.23 -13.25 11.75
CA PRO A 248 2.04 -14.47 12.51
C PRO A 248 3.23 -15.43 12.44
N GLY A 249 3.74 -15.81 13.60
CA GLY A 249 4.87 -16.73 13.73
C GLY A 249 6.24 -16.10 13.43
N ALA A 250 6.33 -14.77 13.27
CA ALA A 250 7.59 -14.06 13.04
C ALA A 250 7.74 -12.87 14.01
N PRO A 251 8.13 -13.11 15.28
CA PRO A 251 8.24 -12.04 16.28
C PRO A 251 9.16 -10.90 15.86
N GLY A 252 8.72 -9.66 16.04
CA GLY A 252 9.46 -8.45 15.67
C GLY A 252 9.42 -8.12 14.17
N LYS A 253 8.63 -8.85 13.38
CA LYS A 253 8.41 -8.61 11.94
C LYS A 253 7.00 -8.14 11.73
N TYR A 254 6.84 -7.10 10.93
CA TYR A 254 5.56 -6.45 10.66
C TYR A 254 5.26 -6.51 9.18
N PHE A 255 3.98 -6.56 8.81
CA PHE A 255 3.60 -6.38 7.41
C PHE A 255 4.01 -4.99 6.93
N TYR A 256 4.59 -4.94 5.73
CA TYR A 256 4.80 -3.70 5.03
C TYR A 256 3.45 -3.11 4.63
N VAL A 257 3.29 -1.79 4.77
CA VAL A 257 2.03 -1.07 4.50
C VAL A 257 1.41 -1.40 3.13
N TRP A 258 2.20 -1.66 2.09
CA TRP A 258 1.64 -2.02 0.77
C TRP A 258 0.98 -3.40 0.70
N LEU A 259 1.21 -4.28 1.69
CA LEU A 259 0.42 -5.51 1.85
C LEU A 259 -0.92 -5.21 2.54
N ASP A 260 -0.91 -4.47 3.65
CA ASP A 260 -2.13 -4.27 4.45
C ASP A 260 -3.08 -3.19 3.92
N ALA A 261 -2.56 -2.23 3.14
CA ALA A 261 -3.33 -1.12 2.59
C ALA A 261 -4.46 -1.57 1.64
N PRO A 262 -4.21 -2.37 0.57
CA PRO A 262 -5.30 -2.80 -0.31
C PRO A 262 -6.27 -3.75 0.40
N ILE A 263 -5.81 -4.54 1.38
CA ILE A 263 -6.70 -5.37 2.23
C ILE A 263 -7.64 -4.48 3.06
N GLY A 264 -7.24 -3.24 3.34
CA GLY A 264 -8.07 -2.20 3.95
C GLY A 264 -9.37 -1.91 3.22
N TYR A 265 -9.44 -2.11 1.90
CA TYR A 265 -10.69 -2.03 1.14
C TYR A 265 -11.71 -3.06 1.65
N TYR A 266 -11.25 -4.30 1.78
CA TYR A 266 -12.06 -5.40 2.31
C TYR A 266 -12.35 -5.22 3.79
N ALA A 267 -11.43 -4.70 4.59
CA ALA A 267 -11.70 -4.40 6.00
C ALA A 267 -12.79 -3.34 6.17
N SER A 268 -12.73 -2.26 5.38
CA SER A 268 -13.77 -1.22 5.37
C SER A 268 -15.12 -1.78 4.93
N PHE A 269 -15.15 -2.63 3.90
CA PHE A 269 -16.39 -3.28 3.47
C PHE A 269 -16.91 -4.30 4.48
N LYS A 270 -16.05 -5.11 5.10
CA LYS A 270 -16.42 -6.07 6.15
C LYS A 270 -17.06 -5.37 7.34
N ASN A 271 -16.46 -4.27 7.79
CA ASN A 271 -17.01 -3.43 8.86
C ASN A 271 -18.39 -2.86 8.50
N LEU A 272 -18.60 -2.43 7.25
CA LEU A 272 -19.91 -2.00 6.75
C LEU A 272 -20.92 -3.15 6.72
N ALA A 273 -20.48 -4.31 6.23
CA ALA A 273 -21.30 -5.47 6.03
C ALA A 273 -21.85 -5.99 7.37
N GLU A 274 -21.02 -6.05 8.40
CA GLU A 274 -21.41 -6.40 9.77
C GLU A 274 -22.47 -5.43 10.33
N LYS A 275 -22.30 -4.12 10.11
CA LYS A 275 -23.27 -3.09 10.54
C LYS A 275 -24.62 -3.18 9.84
N ARG A 276 -24.64 -3.62 8.58
CA ARG A 276 -25.85 -3.64 7.72
C ARG A 276 -26.45 -5.04 7.53
N GLY A 277 -25.84 -6.08 8.08
CA GLY A 277 -26.26 -7.47 7.87
C GLY A 277 -26.06 -7.95 6.43
N ILE A 278 -25.04 -7.43 5.73
CA ILE A 278 -24.66 -7.87 4.39
C ILE A 278 -23.74 -9.10 4.53
N ASP A 279 -23.94 -10.10 3.68
CA ASP A 279 -23.03 -11.23 3.57
C ASP A 279 -21.76 -10.81 2.83
N PHE A 280 -20.66 -10.62 3.56
CA PHE A 280 -19.37 -10.19 3.01
C PHE A 280 -18.84 -11.14 1.91
N ASP A 281 -18.91 -12.45 2.14
CA ASP A 281 -18.36 -13.45 1.22
C ASP A 281 -19.15 -13.51 -0.10
N ALA A 282 -20.45 -13.18 -0.08
CA ALA A 282 -21.29 -13.09 -1.27
C ALA A 282 -20.94 -11.91 -2.21
N TRP A 283 -20.06 -11.00 -1.76
CA TRP A 283 -19.59 -9.84 -2.53
C TRP A 283 -18.14 -9.97 -2.99
N VAL A 284 -17.25 -10.53 -2.16
CA VAL A 284 -15.81 -10.59 -2.46
C VAL A 284 -15.28 -12.00 -2.71
N GLY A 285 -16.09 -13.03 -2.47
CA GLY A 285 -15.68 -14.41 -2.68
C GLY A 285 -15.42 -14.75 -4.16
N PRO A 286 -14.70 -15.85 -4.45
CA PRO A 286 -14.28 -16.23 -5.81
C PRO A 286 -15.45 -16.56 -6.77
N HIS A 287 -16.65 -16.78 -6.22
CA HIS A 287 -17.88 -17.04 -6.99
C HIS A 287 -18.85 -15.85 -6.97
N SER A 288 -18.40 -14.70 -6.47
CA SER A 288 -19.21 -13.49 -6.44
C SER A 288 -19.54 -13.01 -7.85
N THR A 289 -20.77 -12.56 -8.03
CA THR A 289 -21.22 -11.83 -9.22
C THR A 289 -21.20 -10.32 -9.01
N ALA A 290 -20.78 -9.85 -7.84
CA ALA A 290 -20.60 -8.43 -7.59
C ALA A 290 -19.38 -7.92 -8.35
N GLU A 291 -19.50 -6.74 -8.89
CA GLU A 291 -18.45 -6.06 -9.63
C GLU A 291 -17.63 -5.21 -8.66
N GLN A 292 -16.31 -5.21 -8.83
CA GLN A 292 -15.40 -4.43 -7.99
C GLN A 292 -14.69 -3.38 -8.85
N TYR A 293 -14.74 -2.12 -8.42
CA TYR A 293 -14.11 -1.01 -9.12
C TYR A 293 -13.23 -0.21 -8.15
N HIS A 294 -11.94 -0.13 -8.47
CA HIS A 294 -10.96 0.67 -7.74
C HIS A 294 -10.60 1.89 -8.57
N PHE A 295 -10.98 3.08 -8.09
CA PHE A 295 -10.56 4.34 -8.70
C PHE A 295 -9.22 4.74 -8.09
N ILE A 296 -8.20 4.88 -8.94
CA ILE A 296 -6.82 5.08 -8.51
C ILE A 296 -6.07 6.08 -9.40
N GLY A 297 -5.06 6.73 -8.83
CA GLY A 297 -4.05 7.49 -9.54
C GLY A 297 -3.03 6.60 -10.27
N LYS A 298 -2.33 7.19 -11.25
CA LYS A 298 -1.34 6.46 -12.09
C LYS A 298 -0.18 5.87 -11.29
N ASP A 299 0.25 6.53 -10.23
CA ASP A 299 1.46 6.17 -9.48
C ASP A 299 1.30 4.88 -8.66
N ILE A 300 0.05 4.43 -8.46
CA ILE A 300 -0.26 3.22 -7.70
C ILE A 300 -0.84 2.11 -8.58
N LEU A 301 -0.79 2.29 -9.91
CA LEU A 301 -1.28 1.32 -10.90
C LEU A 301 -0.63 -0.05 -10.71
N TYR A 302 0.71 -0.10 -10.62
CA TYR A 302 1.46 -1.35 -10.44
C TYR A 302 0.91 -2.17 -9.26
N PHE A 303 0.69 -1.52 -8.12
CA PHE A 303 0.22 -2.20 -6.92
C PHE A 303 -1.19 -2.78 -7.09
N HIS A 304 -2.08 -2.07 -7.76
CA HIS A 304 -3.48 -2.48 -7.91
C HIS A 304 -3.72 -3.45 -9.07
N THR A 305 -2.79 -3.53 -10.02
CA THR A 305 -2.95 -4.34 -11.22
C THR A 305 -2.02 -5.54 -11.30
N LEU A 306 -0.95 -5.57 -10.50
CA LEU A 306 -0.01 -6.69 -10.44
C LEU A 306 0.10 -7.31 -9.06
N PHE A 307 0.21 -6.51 -8.00
CA PHE A 307 0.46 -7.03 -6.64
C PHE A 307 -0.83 -7.46 -5.91
N TRP A 308 -1.89 -6.65 -5.97
CA TRP A 308 -3.20 -6.92 -5.38
C TRP A 308 -3.94 -8.05 -6.08
#